data_AF-A0A962N8N7-F1
#
_entry.id   AF-A0A962N8N7-F1
#
_cell.length_a   1.000
_cell.length_b   1.000
_cell.length_c   1.000
_cell.angle_alpha   90.00
_cell.angle_beta   90.00
_cell.angle_gamma   90.00
#
_symmetry.space_group_name_H-M   'P 1'
#
loop_
_entity.id
_entity.type
_entity.pdbx_description
1 polymer ?
#
loop_
_entity_poly.entity_id
_entity_poly.type
_entity_poly.pdbx_seq_one_letter_code
_entity_poly.pdbx_strand_id
1 'polypeptide(L)'
;MRRFHVHLRVQDLDANVRFYSRLFAAEPAVLKADYAKWLLDDPQLNFAISHRGADTGVEHLGFQVDDDPSLAELGQRLDAAGAAILPEEGTTCCYARSNKLWTEDPQGVRWESFHTFGEATSYAGAAPTQPLTPVQAQTGAGCGCGTPA
;
A
#
# COMPACT_ATOMS: atom_id res chain seq x y z
N MET A 1 11.77 4.89 -8.58
CA MET A 1 11.02 4.12 -9.61
C MET A 1 9.64 3.76 -9.06
N ARG A 2 8.73 3.25 -9.90
CA ARG A 2 7.40 2.81 -9.48
C ARG A 2 7.15 1.40 -9.95
N ARG A 3 6.76 0.53 -9.04
CA ARG A 3 6.48 -0.88 -9.29
C ARG A 3 5.01 -1.14 -9.04
N PHE A 4 4.33 -1.74 -10.01
CA PHE A 4 2.91 -2.04 -9.86
C PHE A 4 2.72 -3.08 -8.77
N HIS A 5 1.75 -2.86 -7.90
CA HIS A 5 1.44 -3.76 -6.81
C HIS A 5 0.07 -4.39 -7.00
N VAL A 6 0.00 -5.70 -6.78
CA VAL A 6 -1.25 -6.45 -6.72
C VAL A 6 -1.18 -7.39 -5.53
N HIS A 7 -2.22 -7.40 -4.71
CA HIS A 7 -2.43 -8.44 -3.70
C HIS A 7 -3.70 -9.22 -4.03
N LEU A 8 -3.56 -10.54 -4.20
CA LEU A 8 -4.70 -11.46 -4.34
C LEU A 8 -4.96 -12.27 -3.07
N ARG A 9 -6.24 -12.44 -2.72
CA ARG A 9 -6.66 -13.50 -1.80
C ARG A 9 -6.86 -14.80 -2.56
N VAL A 10 -6.23 -15.86 -2.08
CA VAL A 10 -6.28 -17.20 -2.69
C VAL A 10 -6.74 -18.26 -1.69
N GLN A 11 -7.45 -19.28 -2.19
CA GLN A 11 -7.97 -20.36 -1.36
C GLN A 11 -6.90 -21.41 -1.01
N ASP A 12 -5.97 -21.70 -1.92
CA ASP A 12 -4.89 -22.66 -1.72
C ASP A 12 -3.57 -21.97 -2.05
N LEU A 13 -2.79 -21.65 -1.01
CA LEU A 13 -1.52 -20.94 -1.16
C LEU A 13 -0.52 -21.76 -1.98
N ASP A 14 -0.33 -23.04 -1.65
CA ASP A 14 0.68 -23.89 -2.27
C ASP A 14 0.38 -24.11 -3.76
N ALA A 15 -0.89 -24.30 -4.12
CA ALA A 15 -1.30 -24.39 -5.52
C ALA A 15 -1.00 -23.10 -6.29
N ASN A 16 -1.26 -21.95 -5.69
CA ASN A 16 -1.02 -20.66 -6.32
C ASN A 16 0.47 -20.31 -6.38
N VAL A 17 1.27 -20.65 -5.37
CA VAL A 17 2.74 -20.52 -5.42
C VAL A 17 3.29 -21.31 -6.61
N ARG A 18 2.90 -22.57 -6.78
CA ARG A 18 3.32 -23.38 -7.94
C ARG A 18 2.92 -22.75 -9.27
N PHE A 19 1.71 -22.18 -9.35
CA PHE A 19 1.22 -21.55 -10.57
C PHE A 19 2.00 -20.27 -10.91
N TYR A 20 2.10 -19.34 -9.96
CA TYR A 20 2.75 -18.04 -10.20
C TYR A 20 4.26 -18.17 -10.36
N SER A 21 4.94 -19.07 -9.64
CA SER A 21 6.37 -19.30 -9.86
C SER A 21 6.66 -19.77 -11.30
N ARG A 22 5.76 -20.57 -11.88
CA ARG A 22 5.87 -20.99 -13.29
C ARG A 22 5.53 -19.86 -14.26
N LEU A 23 4.46 -19.10 -13.99
CA LEU A 23 4.04 -17.99 -14.83
C LEU A 23 5.12 -16.91 -14.90
N PHE A 24 5.72 -16.56 -13.77
CA PHE A 24 6.76 -15.54 -13.67
C PHE A 24 8.17 -16.05 -13.94
N ALA A 25 8.33 -17.37 -14.10
CA ALA A 25 9.63 -18.03 -14.18
C ALA A 25 10.59 -17.61 -13.05
N ALA A 26 10.05 -17.40 -11.84
CA ALA A 26 10.77 -16.89 -10.67
C ALA A 26 10.15 -17.42 -9.38
N GLU A 27 10.99 -17.73 -8.40
CA GLU A 27 10.51 -18.10 -7.05
C GLU A 27 10.09 -16.86 -6.23
N PRO A 28 9.24 -17.02 -5.21
CA PRO A 28 8.84 -15.91 -4.34
C PRO A 28 10.07 -15.34 -3.62
N ALA A 29 10.19 -14.01 -3.61
CA ALA A 29 11.16 -13.29 -2.78
C ALA A 29 10.84 -13.42 -1.28
N VAL A 30 9.57 -13.58 -0.94
CA VAL A 30 9.11 -13.89 0.42
C VAL A 30 8.13 -15.05 0.35
N LEU A 31 8.35 -16.07 1.16
CA LEU A 31 7.43 -17.19 1.34
C LEU A 31 7.21 -17.46 2.84
N LYS A 32 5.94 -17.55 3.23
CA LYS A 32 5.44 -17.83 4.59
C LYS A 32 4.26 -18.78 4.49
N ALA A 33 3.79 -19.31 5.63
CA ALA A 33 2.72 -20.30 5.67
C ALA A 33 1.38 -19.82 5.09
N ASP A 34 1.15 -18.51 5.06
CA ASP A 34 -0.11 -17.88 4.64
C ASP A 34 0.08 -16.74 3.63
N TYR A 35 1.31 -16.53 3.16
CA TYR A 35 1.69 -15.39 2.33
C TYR A 35 2.87 -15.72 1.40
N ALA A 36 2.78 -15.28 0.15
CA ALA A 36 3.91 -15.29 -0.78
C ALA A 36 3.98 -13.98 -1.56
N LYS A 37 5.20 -13.53 -1.89
CA LYS A 37 5.45 -12.31 -2.66
C LYS A 37 6.55 -12.52 -3.69
N TRP A 38 6.33 -12.04 -4.91
CA TRP A 38 7.31 -11.93 -5.98
C TRP A 38 7.66 -10.47 -6.23
N LEU A 39 8.93 -10.21 -6.54
CA LEU A 39 9.44 -8.91 -6.93
C LEU A 39 10.16 -9.10 -8.27
N LEU A 40 9.54 -8.67 -9.37
CA LEU A 40 9.98 -8.98 -10.74
C LEU A 40 10.45 -7.72 -11.46
N ASP A 41 11.62 -7.68 -12.08
CA ASP A 41 12.09 -6.45 -12.74
C ASP A 41 11.51 -6.23 -14.15
N ASP A 42 11.10 -7.30 -14.84
CA ASP A 42 10.45 -7.23 -16.16
C ASP A 42 9.26 -8.20 -16.23
N PRO A 43 8.00 -7.70 -16.19
CA PRO A 43 7.62 -6.32 -15.91
C PRO A 43 7.88 -5.94 -14.44
N GLN A 44 8.04 -4.64 -14.14
CA GLN A 44 8.18 -4.15 -12.77
C GLN A 44 6.92 -4.41 -11.92
N LEU A 45 6.92 -5.54 -11.22
CA LEU A 45 5.79 -6.04 -10.46
C LEU A 45 6.19 -6.38 -9.02
N ASN A 46 5.35 -5.99 -8.06
CA ASN A 46 5.30 -6.52 -6.70
C ASN A 46 3.97 -7.29 -6.61
N PHE A 47 4.05 -8.61 -6.73
CA PHE A 47 2.87 -9.48 -6.72
C PHE A 47 2.80 -10.23 -5.41
N ALA A 48 1.70 -10.10 -4.68
CA ALA A 48 1.47 -10.78 -3.42
C ALA A 48 0.22 -11.65 -3.47
N ILE A 49 0.27 -12.79 -2.80
CA ILE A 49 -0.89 -13.62 -2.54
C ILE A 49 -0.96 -13.96 -1.05
N SER A 50 -2.16 -14.07 -0.51
CA SER A 50 -2.36 -14.58 0.85
C SER A 50 -3.57 -15.49 0.96
N HIS A 51 -3.47 -16.45 1.87
CA HIS A 51 -4.58 -17.31 2.27
C HIS A 51 -5.19 -16.78 3.57
N ARG A 52 -6.03 -15.74 3.47
CA ARG A 52 -6.65 -15.09 4.62
C ARG A 52 -8.08 -14.64 4.29
N GLY A 53 -9.04 -15.07 5.11
CA GLY A 53 -10.45 -14.74 4.96
C GLY A 53 -11.21 -15.73 4.08
N ALA A 54 -12.50 -15.45 3.85
CA ALA A 54 -13.39 -16.33 3.10
C ALA A 54 -13.41 -16.04 1.59
N ASP A 55 -13.17 -14.79 1.19
CA ASP A 55 -13.31 -14.36 -0.20
C ASP A 55 -11.99 -14.46 -0.98
N THR A 56 -12.09 -14.85 -2.25
CA THR A 56 -10.96 -14.90 -3.20
C THR A 56 -11.05 -13.79 -4.23
N GLY A 57 -9.92 -13.36 -4.77
CA GLY A 57 -9.86 -12.36 -5.84
C GLY A 57 -8.89 -11.23 -5.53
N VAL A 58 -8.99 -10.14 -6.29
CA VAL A 58 -8.19 -8.93 -6.06
C VAL A 58 -8.56 -8.33 -4.70
N GLU A 59 -7.59 -8.27 -3.81
CA GLU A 59 -7.69 -7.67 -2.46
C GLU A 59 -7.62 -6.14 -2.61
N HIS A 60 -6.51 -5.69 -3.20
CA HIS A 60 -6.18 -4.31 -3.51
C HIS A 60 -5.14 -4.26 -4.64
N LEU A 61 -5.03 -3.08 -5.23
CA LEU A 61 -4.02 -2.70 -6.23
C LEU A 61 -3.10 -1.64 -5.63
N GLY A 62 -2.02 -1.28 -6.30
CA GLY A 62 -1.12 -0.28 -5.74
C GLY A 62 0.12 0.08 -6.52
N PHE A 63 0.93 0.93 -5.90
CA PHE A 63 2.28 1.25 -6.35
C PHE A 63 3.26 1.21 -5.18
N GLN A 64 4.29 0.39 -5.34
CA GLN A 64 5.48 0.50 -4.51
C GLN A 64 6.41 1.56 -5.10
N VAL A 65 6.93 2.44 -4.25
CA VAL A 65 7.98 3.42 -4.57
C VAL A 65 9.23 3.16 -3.74
N ASP A 66 10.34 3.74 -4.18
CA ASP A 66 11.67 3.54 -3.56
C ASP A 66 11.97 4.52 -2.42
N ASP A 67 11.19 5.60 -2.28
CA ASP A 67 11.43 6.66 -1.30
C ASP A 67 10.16 7.45 -0.92
N ASP A 68 10.23 8.14 0.23
CA ASP A 68 9.14 8.95 0.76
C ASP A 68 8.77 10.17 -0.13
N PRO A 69 9.72 10.88 -0.77
CA PRO A 69 9.37 11.94 -1.72
C PRO A 69 8.51 11.45 -2.90
N SER A 70 8.82 10.28 -3.44
CA SER A 70 8.02 9.64 -4.49
C SER A 70 6.63 9.23 -3.99
N LEU A 71 6.53 8.81 -2.71
CA LEU A 71 5.25 8.50 -2.08
C LEU A 71 4.40 9.77 -1.89
N ALA A 72 5.02 10.86 -1.44
CA ALA A 72 4.36 12.15 -1.30
C ALA A 72 3.84 12.68 -2.65
N GLU A 73 4.61 12.50 -3.74
CA GLU A 73 4.17 12.83 -5.09
C GLU A 73 2.93 12.02 -5.53
N LEU A 74 2.86 10.73 -5.18
CA LEU A 74 1.66 9.93 -5.41
C LEU A 74 0.48 10.45 -4.57
N GLY A 75 0.72 10.83 -3.31
CA GLY A 75 -0.30 11.44 -2.45
C GLY A 75 -0.92 12.69 -3.08
N GLN A 76 -0.11 13.58 -3.64
CA GLN A 76 -0.61 14.77 -4.35
C GLN A 76 -1.48 14.40 -5.57
N ARG A 77 -1.12 13.34 -6.30
CA ARG A 77 -1.91 12.86 -7.45
C ARG A 77 -3.25 12.26 -7.02
N LEU A 78 -3.27 11.54 -5.90
CA LEU A 78 -4.50 10.97 -5.33
C LEU A 78 -5.44 12.08 -4.83
N ASP A 79 -4.89 13.11 -4.18
CA ASP A 79 -5.65 14.27 -3.72
C ASP A 79 -6.27 15.03 -4.91
N ALA A 80 -5.47 15.25 -5.96
CA ALA A 80 -5.94 15.84 -7.22
C ALA A 80 -6.99 14.99 -7.94
N ALA A 81 -7.02 13.67 -7.72
CA ALA A 81 -8.04 12.77 -8.25
C ALA A 81 -9.36 12.83 -7.45
N GLY A 82 -9.42 13.62 -6.38
CA GLY A 82 -10.59 13.78 -5.52
C GLY A 82 -10.81 12.58 -4.59
N ALA A 83 -9.78 11.77 -4.37
CA ALA A 83 -9.88 10.56 -3.58
C ALA A 83 -9.59 10.84 -2.11
N ALA A 84 -10.35 10.23 -1.19
CA ALA A 84 -10.02 10.29 0.23
C ALA A 84 -8.75 9.47 0.49
N ILE A 85 -7.76 10.08 1.16
CA ILE A 85 -6.48 9.44 1.47
C ILE A 85 -6.41 9.12 2.96
N LEU A 86 -6.06 7.86 3.27
CA LEU A 86 -5.81 7.38 4.63
C LEU A 86 -4.31 7.05 4.76
N PRO A 87 -3.50 7.90 5.41
CA PRO A 87 -2.08 7.63 5.62
C PRO A 87 -1.85 6.64 6.77
N GLU A 88 -0.86 5.76 6.61
CA GLU A 88 -0.31 4.91 7.66
C GLU A 88 1.22 5.04 7.70
N GLU A 89 1.77 5.64 8.75
CA GLU A 89 3.21 5.83 8.89
C GLU A 89 3.84 4.73 9.75
N GLY A 90 5.02 4.23 9.32
CA GLY A 90 5.80 3.29 10.12
C GLY A 90 5.12 1.95 10.43
N THR A 91 4.07 1.60 9.69
CA THR A 91 3.24 0.43 9.97
C THR A 91 3.94 -0.87 9.62
N THR A 92 3.68 -1.91 10.40
CA THR A 92 4.10 -3.29 10.08
C THR A 92 2.94 -4.00 9.39
N CYS A 93 3.14 -4.42 8.15
CA CYS A 93 2.16 -5.18 7.40
C CYS A 93 2.87 -6.06 6.36
N CYS A 94 2.35 -7.27 6.12
CA CYS A 94 2.90 -8.27 5.22
C CYS A 94 4.40 -8.56 5.45
N TYR A 95 4.82 -8.66 6.72
CA TYR A 95 6.22 -8.91 7.11
C TYR A 95 7.19 -7.79 6.71
N ALA A 96 6.70 -6.57 6.54
CA ALA A 96 7.50 -5.41 6.19
C ALA A 96 7.10 -4.17 7.00
N ARG A 97 8.02 -3.22 7.12
CA ARG A 97 7.79 -1.87 7.67
C ARG A 97 7.71 -0.86 6.54
N SER A 98 6.60 -0.13 6.48
CA SER A 98 6.33 0.78 5.37
C SER A 98 5.59 2.05 5.81
N ASN A 99 5.74 3.10 5.01
CA ASN A 99 4.78 4.21 4.96
C ASN A 99 3.78 3.92 3.84
N LYS A 100 2.49 4.14 4.08
CA LYS A 100 1.41 3.82 3.14
C LYS A 100 0.42 4.95 2.99
N LEU A 101 -0.16 5.05 1.81
CA LEU A 101 -1.31 5.88 1.47
C LEU A 101 -2.39 4.97 0.89
N TRP A 102 -3.51 4.87 1.58
CA TRP A 102 -4.66 4.10 1.13
C TRP A 102 -5.73 5.00 0.54
N THR A 103 -6.42 4.50 -0.49
CA THR A 103 -7.59 5.15 -1.06
C THR A 103 -8.52 4.12 -1.70
N GLU A 104 -9.71 4.56 -2.12
CA GLU A 104 -10.67 3.76 -2.87
C GLU A 104 -11.00 4.48 -4.19
N ASP A 105 -11.10 3.72 -5.27
CA ASP A 105 -11.56 4.25 -6.54
C ASP A 105 -13.10 4.38 -6.59
N PRO A 106 -13.68 4.97 -7.66
CA PRO A 106 -15.13 5.13 -7.76
C PRO A 106 -15.93 3.81 -7.82
N GLN A 107 -15.27 2.66 -7.93
CA GLN A 107 -15.87 1.32 -7.90
C GLN A 107 -15.66 0.62 -6.54
N GLY A 108 -14.98 1.27 -5.59
CA GLY A 108 -14.66 0.70 -4.28
C GLY A 108 -13.47 -0.26 -4.30
N VAL A 109 -12.67 -0.28 -5.37
CA VAL A 109 -11.41 -1.02 -5.37
C VAL A 109 -10.43 -0.28 -4.47
N ARG A 110 -9.82 -0.99 -3.52
CA ARG A 110 -8.81 -0.42 -2.64
C ARG A 110 -7.47 -0.30 -3.35
N TRP A 111 -6.81 0.83 -3.13
CA TRP A 111 -5.49 1.15 -3.66
C TRP A 111 -4.51 1.44 -2.51
N GLU A 112 -3.33 0.84 -2.56
CA GLU A 112 -2.23 1.00 -1.62
C GLU A 112 -0.99 1.56 -2.33
N SER A 113 -0.59 2.80 -2.03
CA SER A 113 0.73 3.30 -2.42
C SER A 113 1.66 3.27 -1.23
N PHE A 114 2.88 2.76 -1.38
CA PHE A 114 3.76 2.58 -0.23
C PHE A 114 5.25 2.65 -0.54
N HIS A 115 6.02 3.01 0.48
CA HIS A 115 7.48 2.90 0.55
C HIS A 115 7.85 1.93 1.67
N THR A 116 8.54 0.84 1.34
CA THR A 116 9.03 -0.15 2.32
C THR A 116 10.49 0.11 2.66
N PHE A 117 10.78 0.25 3.96
CA PHE A 117 12.12 0.56 4.47
C PHE A 117 12.62 -0.42 5.54
N GLY A 118 11.91 -1.53 5.76
CA GLY A 118 12.37 -2.60 6.65
C GLY A 118 11.56 -3.87 6.55
N GLU A 119 12.08 -4.94 7.14
CA GLU A 119 11.40 -6.23 7.28
C GLU A 119 10.80 -6.39 8.69
N ALA A 120 9.82 -7.29 8.83
CA ALA A 120 9.19 -7.64 10.09
C ALA A 120 8.96 -9.16 10.21
N THR A 121 8.94 -9.67 11.43
CA THR A 121 8.72 -11.09 11.70
C THR A 121 7.24 -11.46 11.84
N SER A 122 6.37 -10.47 12.03
CA SER A 122 4.91 -10.64 12.10
C SER A 122 4.23 -10.12 10.83
N TYR A 123 3.07 -10.70 10.52
CA TYR A 123 2.30 -10.25 9.36
C TYR A 123 1.74 -8.84 9.57
N ALA A 124 1.17 -8.53 10.74
CA ALA A 124 0.70 -7.20 11.07
C ALA A 124 1.40 -6.72 12.35
N GLY A 125 1.57 -5.41 12.48
CA GLY A 125 1.92 -4.78 13.74
C GLY A 125 0.76 -4.89 14.73
N ALA A 126 1.06 -4.73 16.02
CA ALA A 126 0.01 -4.37 16.97
C ALA A 126 -0.64 -3.07 16.46
N ALA A 127 -1.98 -3.00 16.48
CA ALA A 127 -2.70 -1.77 16.11
C ALA A 127 -2.08 -0.58 16.86
N PRO A 128 -1.86 0.58 16.22
CA PRO A 128 -1.37 1.74 16.93
C PRO A 128 -2.32 2.03 18.09
N THR A 129 -1.78 2.05 19.31
CA THR A 129 -2.51 2.39 20.55
C THR A 129 -2.82 3.88 20.66
N GLN A 130 -2.58 4.64 19.59
CA GLN A 130 -2.84 6.07 19.51
C GLN A 130 -4.00 6.30 18.53
N PRO A 131 -5.05 7.03 18.94
CA PRO A 131 -6.14 7.37 18.03
C PRO A 131 -5.61 8.23 16.87
N LEU A 132 -6.09 7.93 15.66
CA LEU A 132 -5.81 8.72 14.46
C LEU A 132 -6.37 10.14 14.66
N THR A 133 -5.48 11.14 14.77
CA THR A 133 -5.89 12.55 14.70
C THR A 133 -6.04 12.95 13.24
N PRO A 134 -7.23 13.39 12.79
CA PRO A 134 -7.36 13.99 11.47
C PRO A 134 -6.47 15.24 11.42
N VAL A 135 -5.53 15.30 10.48
CA VAL A 135 -4.94 16.58 10.08
C VAL A 135 -6.04 17.34 9.36
N GLN A 136 -6.66 18.28 10.08
CA GLN A 136 -7.49 19.28 9.43
C GLN A 136 -6.57 20.15 8.56
N ALA A 137 -6.88 20.21 7.26
CA ALA A 137 -6.29 21.19 6.37
C ALA A 137 -6.45 22.58 7.00
N GLN A 138 -5.33 23.25 7.25
CA GLN A 138 -5.34 24.65 7.67
C GLN A 138 -5.88 25.47 6.49
N THR A 139 -7.16 25.78 6.53
CA THR A 139 -7.74 26.80 5.66
C THR A 139 -7.09 28.13 6.05
N GLY A 140 -6.25 28.65 5.15
CA GLY A 140 -5.60 29.94 5.32
C GLY A 140 -6.62 31.04 5.57
N ALA A 141 -6.55 31.67 6.73
CA ALA A 141 -7.19 32.95 6.98
C ALA A 141 -6.21 34.05 6.59
N GLY A 142 -6.33 34.50 5.34
CA GLY A 142 -5.83 35.81 4.95
C GLY A 142 -6.63 36.90 5.65
N CYS A 143 -5.98 37.72 6.46
CA CYS A 143 -6.41 39.07 6.80
C CYS A 143 -5.18 39.95 6.47
N GLY A 144 -5.20 40.80 5.46
CA GLY A 144 -6.25 41.78 5.20
C GLY A 144 -5.76 43.11 5.78
N CYS A 145 -5.06 43.87 4.95
CA CYS A 145 -4.61 45.24 5.14
C CYS A 145 -5.77 46.23 5.39
N GLY A 146 -5.50 47.30 6.15
CA GLY A 146 -6.24 48.56 6.03
C GLY A 146 -6.60 49.26 7.35
N THR A 147 -5.96 50.41 7.59
CA THR A 147 -6.28 51.42 8.61
C THR A 147 -7.66 52.05 8.41
N PRO A 148 -8.19 52.75 9.44
CA PRO A 148 -8.57 54.14 9.18
C PRO A 148 -8.32 55.15 10.32
N ALA A 149 -8.12 56.39 9.85
CA ALA A 149 -8.35 57.73 10.43
C ALA A 149 -7.79 58.10 11.81
#